data_AF-A0A8S9ZEH0-F1
#
_entry.id   AF-A0A8S9ZEH0-F1
#
_cell.length_a   1.000
_cell.length_b   1.000
_cell.length_c   1.000
_cell.angle_alpha   90.00
_cell.angle_beta   90.00
_cell.angle_gamma   90.00
#
_symmetry.space_group_name_H-M   'P 1'
#
loop_
_entity.id
_entity.type
_entity.pdbx_description
1 polymer ?
#
loop_
_entity_poly.entity_id
_entity_poly.type
_entity_poly.pdbx_seq_one_letter_code
_entity_poly.pdbx_strand_id
1 'polypeptide(L)'
;MDLPLDVLAKKVQQLIQKDNKATNLDLIVKETGLPKQFVNYVIESVILHYNDIEILKHIVIFVAETCKKEGIKIQSSLTASFAKKIDPVCKILKDDLAFFPNYKDDNLNKYMDIPFLTRFAIVATYCASYNPPISDQRFFFKTDISNKRRKVKGNLSSNNSKEKFHDKGPRPFDHQRALFIFLFFCKNFDESFENVGADFQIDFTSQITHLVDLGLLRIVSATENLDLPQYLSLCDLDFTKKVAHSISDEFKLENYLWDFVND
;
A
#
# COMPACT_ATOMS: atom_id res chain seq x y z
N MET A 1 -4.08 -26.14 -32.93
CA MET A 1 -3.92 -26.41 -31.49
C MET A 1 -4.17 -25.09 -30.79
N ASP A 2 -5.42 -24.84 -30.43
CA ASP A 2 -5.81 -23.62 -29.74
C ASP A 2 -5.30 -23.71 -28.30
N LEU A 3 -4.49 -22.72 -27.90
CA LEU A 3 -4.05 -22.64 -26.51
C LEU A 3 -5.28 -22.38 -25.64
N PRO A 4 -5.41 -23.07 -24.49
CA PRO A 4 -6.54 -22.85 -23.59
C PRO A 4 -6.56 -21.41 -23.07
N LEU A 5 -7.76 -20.89 -22.84
CA LEU A 5 -8.05 -19.45 -22.65
C LEU A 5 -7.29 -18.84 -21.47
N ASP A 6 -7.03 -19.65 -20.44
CA ASP A 6 -6.27 -19.35 -19.23
C ASP A 6 -4.77 -19.09 -19.51
N VAL A 7 -4.19 -19.84 -20.45
CA VAL A 7 -2.80 -19.67 -20.90
C VAL A 7 -2.67 -18.41 -21.76
N LEU A 8 -3.70 -18.09 -22.55
CA LEU A 8 -3.79 -16.84 -23.30
C LEU A 8 -3.91 -15.64 -22.36
N ALA A 9 -4.79 -15.70 -21.35
CA ALA A 9 -4.98 -14.61 -20.38
C ALA A 9 -3.71 -14.35 -19.55
N LYS A 10 -3.02 -15.40 -19.08
CA LYS A 10 -1.72 -15.27 -18.40
C LYS A 10 -0.66 -14.65 -19.30
N LYS A 11 -0.59 -15.05 -20.58
CA LYS A 11 0.32 -14.43 -21.55
C LYS A 11 -0.02 -12.96 -21.77
N VAL A 12 -1.31 -12.61 -21.88
CA VAL A 12 -1.75 -11.22 -22.06
C VAL A 12 -1.41 -10.37 -20.84
N GLN A 13 -1.66 -10.83 -19.61
CA GLN A 13 -1.26 -10.10 -18.39
C GLN A 13 0.26 -9.95 -18.26
N GLN A 14 1.03 -10.99 -18.60
CA GLN A 14 2.49 -10.91 -18.65
C GLN A 14 2.98 -9.93 -19.71
N LEU A 15 2.30 -9.86 -20.86
CA LEU A 15 2.58 -8.89 -21.92
C LEU A 15 2.23 -7.47 -21.48
N ILE A 16 1.09 -7.25 -20.81
CA ILE A 16 0.69 -5.94 -20.28
C ILE A 16 1.66 -5.45 -19.19
N GLN A 17 2.06 -6.32 -18.26
CA GLN A 17 3.05 -5.96 -17.24
C GLN A 17 4.43 -5.68 -17.86
N LYS A 18 4.80 -6.44 -18.89
CA LYS A 18 6.03 -6.22 -19.64
C LYS A 18 6.00 -4.93 -20.45
N ASP A 19 4.85 -4.58 -21.04
CA ASP A 19 4.63 -3.33 -21.78
C ASP A 19 4.64 -2.12 -20.84
N ASN A 20 3.98 -2.20 -19.68
CA ASN A 20 4.00 -1.12 -18.69
C ASN A 20 5.42 -0.91 -18.14
N LYS A 21 6.17 -1.98 -17.87
CA LYS A 21 7.57 -1.88 -17.44
C LYS A 21 8.47 -1.29 -18.54
N ALA A 22 8.26 -1.68 -19.80
CA ALA A 22 9.00 -1.15 -20.94
C ALA A 22 8.69 0.34 -21.19
N THR A 23 7.42 0.73 -21.04
CA THR A 23 6.95 2.11 -21.21
C THR A 23 7.51 3.01 -20.12
N ASN A 24 7.53 2.56 -18.87
CA ASN A 24 8.13 3.29 -17.75
C ASN A 24 9.64 3.43 -17.91
N LEU A 25 10.33 2.37 -18.34
CA LEU A 25 11.77 2.40 -18.62
C LEU A 25 12.10 3.43 -19.72
N ASP A 26 11.35 3.42 -20.82
CA ASP A 26 11.58 4.33 -21.95
C ASP A 26 11.29 5.79 -21.59
N LEU A 27 10.28 6.05 -20.74
CA LEU A 27 9.99 7.37 -20.20
C LEU A 27 11.14 7.90 -19.34
N ILE A 28 11.65 7.08 -18.41
CA ILE A 28 12.77 7.43 -17.52
C ILE A 28 14.04 7.69 -18.34
N VAL A 29 14.34 6.87 -19.33
CA VAL A 29 15.49 7.07 -20.24
C VAL A 29 15.36 8.38 -20.99
N LYS A 30 14.18 8.69 -21.52
CA LYS A 30 13.92 9.92 -22.27
C LYS A 30 14.12 11.17 -21.41
N GLU A 31 13.65 11.15 -20.18
CA GLU A 31 13.70 12.31 -19.28
C GLU A 31 15.05 12.49 -18.59
N THR A 32 15.70 11.40 -18.18
CA THR A 32 17.01 11.48 -17.50
C THR A 32 18.18 11.63 -18.49
N GLY A 33 17.98 11.27 -19.76
CA GLY A 33 19.04 11.25 -20.78
C GLY A 33 20.13 10.20 -20.51
N LEU A 34 19.90 9.26 -19.58
CA LEU A 34 20.87 8.24 -19.19
C LEU A 34 20.75 6.98 -20.05
N PRO A 35 21.85 6.21 -20.24
CA PRO A 35 21.81 5.02 -21.06
C PRO A 35 20.79 3.98 -20.58
N LYS A 36 19.98 3.43 -21.49
CA LYS A 36 18.92 2.46 -21.19
C LYS A 36 19.40 1.25 -20.38
N GLN A 37 20.60 0.75 -20.67
CA GLN A 37 21.17 -0.39 -19.93
C GLN A 37 21.53 -0.04 -18.48
N PHE A 38 21.99 1.19 -18.23
CA PHE A 38 22.27 1.68 -16.89
C PHE A 38 20.97 1.87 -16.11
N VAL A 39 19.99 2.54 -16.71
CA VAL A 39 18.66 2.75 -16.09
C VAL A 39 18.01 1.41 -15.75
N ASN A 40 18.01 0.45 -16.69
CA ASN A 40 17.43 -0.87 -16.45
C ASN A 40 18.15 -1.62 -15.32
N TYR A 41 19.48 -1.55 -15.25
CA TYR A 41 20.25 -2.20 -14.19
C TYR A 41 19.95 -1.63 -12.81
N VAL A 42 19.91 -0.30 -12.68
CA VAL A 42 19.59 0.37 -11.40
C VAL A 42 18.17 0.04 -10.96
N ILE A 43 17.22 0.13 -11.89
CA ILE A 43 15.82 -0.21 -11.63
C ILE A 43 15.71 -1.68 -11.21
N GLU A 44 16.27 -2.64 -11.95
CA GLU A 44 16.23 -4.07 -11.58
C GLU A 44 16.93 -4.38 -10.25
N SER A 45 17.96 -3.62 -9.89
CA SER A 45 18.70 -3.81 -8.64
C SER A 45 17.93 -3.28 -7.41
N VAL A 46 17.05 -2.28 -7.59
CA VAL A 46 16.34 -1.57 -6.51
C VAL A 46 14.82 -1.87 -6.47
N ILE A 47 14.27 -2.48 -7.54
CA ILE A 47 12.82 -2.67 -7.80
C ILE A 47 12.00 -3.35 -6.71
N LEU A 48 12.63 -4.00 -5.73
CA LEU A 48 11.90 -4.72 -4.69
C LEU A 48 11.02 -3.81 -3.81
N HIS A 49 11.15 -2.47 -3.91
CA HIS A 49 10.50 -1.54 -2.99
C HIS A 49 9.67 -0.40 -3.62
N TYR A 50 9.75 -0.13 -4.93
CA TYR A 50 9.13 1.09 -5.51
C TYR A 50 8.53 0.87 -6.91
N ASN A 51 7.25 1.23 -7.08
CA ASN A 51 6.54 1.24 -8.36
C ASN A 51 6.23 2.65 -8.91
N ASP A 52 6.57 3.71 -8.17
CA ASP A 52 6.36 5.10 -8.58
C ASP A 52 7.48 5.54 -9.55
N ILE A 53 7.09 5.98 -10.76
CA ILE A 53 7.98 6.41 -11.83
C ILE A 53 8.88 7.58 -11.37
N GLU A 54 8.37 8.53 -10.60
CA GLU A 54 9.16 9.68 -10.12
C GLU A 54 10.22 9.24 -9.11
N ILE A 55 9.89 8.27 -8.24
CA ILE A 55 10.88 7.68 -7.33
C ILE A 55 11.98 6.98 -8.12
N LEU A 56 11.60 6.17 -9.11
CA LEU A 56 12.56 5.47 -9.96
C LEU A 56 13.47 6.46 -10.72
N LYS A 57 12.94 7.59 -11.21
CA LYS A 57 13.75 8.68 -11.80
C LYS A 57 14.75 9.24 -10.81
N HIS A 58 14.31 9.60 -9.61
CA HIS A 58 15.18 10.15 -8.57
C HIS A 58 16.27 9.16 -8.16
N ILE A 59 15.96 7.87 -8.01
CA ILE A 59 16.94 6.82 -7.74
C ILE A 59 18.00 6.76 -8.86
N VAL A 60 17.56 6.73 -10.11
CA VAL A 60 18.45 6.64 -11.27
C VAL A 60 19.37 7.85 -11.38
N ILE A 61 18.84 9.07 -11.14
CA ILE A 61 19.63 10.30 -11.11
C ILE A 61 20.62 10.27 -9.95
N PHE A 62 20.19 9.87 -8.75
CA PHE A 62 21.03 9.81 -7.57
C PHE A 62 22.22 8.84 -7.75
N VAL A 63 21.97 7.64 -8.29
CA VAL A 63 23.04 6.67 -8.58
C VAL A 63 23.99 7.25 -9.63
N ALA A 64 23.48 7.93 -10.65
CA ALA A 64 24.31 8.58 -11.66
C ALA A 64 25.20 9.69 -11.08
N GLU A 65 24.68 10.52 -10.18
CA GLU A 65 25.46 11.56 -9.50
C GLU A 65 26.52 10.98 -8.56
N THR A 66 26.18 9.91 -7.85
CA THR A 66 27.11 9.22 -6.94
C THR A 66 28.24 8.58 -7.74
N CYS A 67 27.94 7.96 -8.88
CA CYS A 67 28.94 7.46 -9.82
C CYS A 67 29.87 8.57 -10.30
N LYS A 68 29.33 9.75 -10.64
CA LYS A 68 30.14 10.91 -11.05
C LYS A 68 31.07 11.38 -9.93
N LYS A 69 30.58 11.44 -8.67
CA LYS A 69 31.38 11.82 -7.50
C LYS A 69 32.54 10.84 -7.23
N GLU A 70 32.31 9.55 -7.46
CA GLU A 70 33.34 8.51 -7.33
C GLU A 70 34.26 8.39 -8.57
N GLY A 71 34.10 9.27 -9.57
CA GLY A 71 34.89 9.24 -10.81
C GLY A 71 34.53 8.10 -11.77
N ILE A 72 33.40 7.42 -11.54
CA ILE A 72 32.87 6.36 -12.40
C ILE A 72 32.13 7.02 -13.57
N LYS A 73 32.70 6.93 -14.78
CA LYS A 73 32.04 7.39 -16.00
C LYS A 73 30.92 6.42 -16.39
N ILE A 74 29.70 6.95 -16.53
CA ILE A 74 28.53 6.18 -16.98
C ILE A 74 28.75 5.78 -18.44
N GLN A 75 28.78 4.47 -18.69
CA GLN A 75 28.98 3.91 -20.03
C GLN A 75 27.64 3.63 -20.70
N SER A 76 27.62 3.70 -22.04
CA SER A 76 26.45 3.31 -22.84
C SER A 76 26.18 1.81 -22.78
N SER A 77 27.22 1.00 -22.57
CA SER A 77 27.14 -0.44 -22.40
C SER A 77 27.44 -0.87 -20.96
N LEU A 78 26.61 -1.78 -20.44
CA LEU A 78 26.79 -2.34 -19.10
C LEU A 78 27.82 -3.48 -19.14
N THR A 79 29.06 -3.21 -18.75
CA THR A 79 30.10 -4.24 -18.63
C THR A 79 30.11 -4.85 -17.23
N ALA A 80 30.55 -6.11 -17.09
CA ALA A 80 30.62 -6.78 -15.78
C ALA A 80 31.53 -6.06 -14.77
N SER A 81 32.56 -5.36 -15.25
CA SER A 81 33.45 -4.53 -14.42
C SER A 81 32.77 -3.24 -13.96
N PHE A 82 31.88 -2.65 -14.77
CA PHE A 82 31.08 -1.49 -14.44
C PHE A 82 29.95 -1.84 -13.47
N ALA A 83 29.25 -2.96 -13.69
CA ALA A 83 28.23 -3.47 -12.77
C ALA A 83 28.79 -3.69 -11.36
N LYS A 84 29.98 -4.31 -11.24
CA LYS A 84 30.67 -4.50 -9.95
C LYS A 84 31.00 -3.20 -9.21
N LYS A 85 31.16 -2.08 -9.91
CA LYS A 85 31.42 -0.77 -9.30
C LYS A 85 30.14 -0.08 -8.80
N ILE A 86 29.02 -0.32 -9.47
CA ILE A 86 27.72 0.27 -9.13
C ILE A 86 26.97 -0.56 -8.08
N ASP A 87 27.19 -1.87 -8.05
CA ASP A 87 26.53 -2.82 -7.14
C ASP A 87 26.56 -2.40 -5.66
N PRO A 88 27.67 -1.88 -5.09
CA PRO A 88 27.69 -1.40 -3.70
C PRO A 88 26.73 -0.22 -3.47
N VAL A 89 26.65 0.72 -4.42
CA VAL A 89 25.76 1.89 -4.34
C VAL A 89 24.30 1.47 -4.41
N CYS A 90 23.98 0.53 -5.31
CA CYS A 90 22.63 -0.05 -5.41
C CYS A 90 22.24 -0.86 -4.17
N LYS A 91 23.18 -1.58 -3.54
CA LYS A 91 22.93 -2.33 -2.29
C LYS A 91 22.64 -1.40 -1.12
N ILE A 92 23.39 -0.31 -0.96
CA ILE A 92 23.12 0.69 0.07
C ILE A 92 21.70 1.25 -0.07
N LEU A 93 21.28 1.59 -1.29
CA LEU A 93 19.92 2.07 -1.55
C LEU A 93 18.82 1.03 -1.32
N LYS A 94 19.16 -0.25 -1.45
CA LYS A 94 18.25 -1.36 -1.19
C LYS A 94 18.06 -1.59 0.31
N ASP A 95 19.13 -1.46 1.08
CA ASP A 95 19.14 -1.74 2.52
C ASP A 95 18.73 -0.52 3.36
N ASP A 96 18.91 0.70 2.83
CA ASP A 96 18.57 1.96 3.50
C ASP A 96 17.24 2.55 3.00
N LEU A 97 16.14 2.04 3.55
CA LEU A 97 14.77 2.56 3.35
C LEU A 97 14.59 4.02 3.84
N ALA A 98 15.60 4.61 4.50
CA ALA A 98 15.59 5.98 4.98
C ALA A 98 16.35 6.95 4.07
N PHE A 99 17.04 6.47 3.02
CA PHE A 99 17.97 7.25 2.19
C PHE A 99 17.32 8.40 1.38
N PHE A 100 15.98 8.43 1.25
CA PHE A 100 15.25 9.57 0.71
C PHE A 100 14.45 10.32 1.80
N PRO A 101 15.10 10.99 2.78
CA PRO A 101 14.40 11.75 3.81
C PRO A 101 13.70 12.98 3.23
N ASN A 102 14.31 13.65 2.24
CA ASN A 102 13.70 14.81 1.58
C ASN A 102 12.52 14.43 0.67
N TYR A 103 12.51 13.21 0.11
CA TYR A 103 11.31 12.69 -0.57
C TYR A 103 10.22 12.40 0.47
N LYS A 104 10.55 11.94 1.68
CA LYS A 104 9.57 11.73 2.76
C LYS A 104 8.96 13.05 3.28
N ASP A 105 9.73 14.14 3.30
CA ASP A 105 9.24 15.46 3.75
C ASP A 105 8.36 16.15 2.68
N ASP A 106 8.72 16.07 1.39
CA ASP A 106 7.83 16.51 0.31
C ASP A 106 6.60 15.59 0.16
N ASN A 107 6.71 14.31 0.53
CA ASN A 107 5.55 13.41 0.64
C ASN A 107 4.69 13.64 1.88
N LEU A 108 5.17 14.34 2.90
CA LEU A 108 4.31 14.73 4.01
C LEU A 108 3.16 15.61 3.48
N ASN A 109 3.46 16.45 2.47
CA ASN A 109 2.47 17.18 1.69
C ASN A 109 1.70 16.28 0.69
N LYS A 110 2.29 15.22 0.15
CA LYS A 110 1.57 14.27 -0.75
C LYS A 110 0.51 13.44 -0.03
N TYR A 111 0.59 13.23 1.30
CA TYR A 111 -0.55 12.70 2.08
C TYR A 111 -1.72 13.69 2.16
N MET A 112 -1.43 15.01 2.13
CA MET A 112 -2.46 16.05 2.05
C MET A 112 -3.17 16.05 0.69
N ASP A 113 -2.49 15.59 -0.37
CA ASP A 113 -3.05 15.46 -1.72
C ASP A 113 -3.97 14.23 -1.89
N ILE A 114 -3.93 13.25 -0.98
CA ILE A 114 -4.87 12.11 -1.02
C ILE A 114 -6.27 12.63 -0.66
N PRO A 115 -7.29 12.43 -1.53
CA PRO A 115 -8.64 12.89 -1.27
C PRO A 115 -9.15 12.36 0.07
N PHE A 116 -9.89 13.20 0.80
CA PHE A 116 -10.26 12.95 2.19
C PHE A 116 -10.95 11.59 2.41
N LEU A 117 -11.89 11.20 1.54
CA LEU A 117 -12.56 9.90 1.62
C LEU A 117 -11.65 8.73 1.26
N THR A 118 -10.67 8.93 0.38
CA THR A 118 -9.67 7.91 0.06
C THR A 118 -8.80 7.61 1.27
N ARG A 119 -8.50 8.62 2.11
CA ARG A 119 -7.76 8.42 3.36
C ARG A 119 -8.49 7.47 4.32
N PHE A 120 -9.80 7.64 4.47
CA PHE A 120 -10.63 6.71 5.24
C PHE A 120 -10.62 5.29 4.65
N ALA A 121 -10.70 5.17 3.32
CA ALA A 121 -10.69 3.87 2.65
C ALA A 121 -9.34 3.13 2.84
N ILE A 122 -8.22 3.85 2.82
CA ILE A 122 -6.89 3.29 3.14
C ILE A 122 -6.88 2.69 4.54
N VAL A 123 -7.33 3.46 5.55
CA VAL A 123 -7.31 2.98 6.94
C VAL A 123 -8.27 1.81 7.15
N ALA A 124 -9.47 1.87 6.56
CA ALA A 124 -10.46 0.82 6.65
C ALA A 124 -9.99 -0.51 6.05
N THR A 125 -9.39 -0.46 4.86
CA THR A 125 -8.91 -1.65 4.16
C THR A 125 -7.67 -2.25 4.80
N TYR A 126 -6.82 -1.42 5.42
CA TYR A 126 -5.73 -1.88 6.28
C TYR A 126 -6.27 -2.66 7.49
N CYS A 127 -7.21 -2.07 8.25
CA CYS A 127 -7.86 -2.75 9.37
C CYS A 127 -8.53 -4.05 8.94
N ALA A 128 -9.22 -4.07 7.80
CA ALA A 128 -9.82 -5.28 7.25
C ALA A 128 -8.78 -6.37 6.96
N SER A 129 -7.60 -6.02 6.44
CA SER A 129 -6.56 -7.01 6.12
C SER A 129 -5.82 -7.52 7.35
N TYR A 130 -5.56 -6.66 8.32
CA TYR A 130 -4.69 -6.97 9.45
C TYR A 130 -5.44 -7.42 10.70
N ASN A 131 -6.74 -7.17 10.82
CA ASN A 131 -7.55 -7.70 11.91
C ASN A 131 -8.26 -9.02 11.56
N PRO A 132 -8.43 -9.94 12.52
CA PRO A 132 -9.35 -11.05 12.34
C PRO A 132 -10.80 -10.54 12.23
N PRO A 133 -11.64 -11.15 11.37
CA PRO A 133 -13.07 -10.78 11.26
C PRO A 133 -13.83 -10.82 12.59
N ILE A 134 -13.47 -11.73 13.50
CA ILE A 134 -14.11 -11.85 14.82
C ILE A 134 -13.92 -10.60 15.69
N SER A 135 -12.90 -9.78 15.41
CA SER A 135 -12.64 -8.55 16.15
C SER A 135 -13.47 -7.36 15.68
N ASP A 136 -14.13 -7.45 14.53
CA ASP A 136 -14.88 -6.33 13.95
C ASP A 136 -16.00 -5.86 14.89
N GLN A 137 -16.69 -6.79 15.56
CA GLN A 137 -17.72 -6.48 16.55
C GLN A 137 -17.19 -5.67 17.74
N ARG A 138 -15.95 -5.94 18.16
CA ARG A 138 -15.31 -5.22 19.27
C ARG A 138 -14.94 -3.79 18.88
N PHE A 139 -14.44 -3.60 17.66
CA PHE A 139 -13.83 -2.34 17.23
C PHE A 139 -14.80 -1.41 16.48
N PHE A 140 -15.69 -1.96 15.66
CA PHE A 140 -16.43 -1.20 14.63
C PHE A 140 -17.95 -1.24 14.80
N PHE A 141 -18.46 -1.94 15.80
CA PHE A 141 -19.87 -1.89 16.17
C PHE A 141 -20.04 -1.09 17.46
N LYS A 142 -20.59 0.12 17.35
CA LYS A 142 -21.14 0.83 18.50
C LYS A 142 -22.36 0.06 18.99
N THR A 143 -22.21 -0.74 20.03
CA THR A 143 -23.34 -0.95 20.93
C THR A 143 -23.48 0.35 21.72
N ASP A 144 -24.68 0.91 21.82
CA ASP A 144 -25.00 2.07 22.67
C ASP A 144 -24.81 1.73 24.17
N ILE A 145 -23.56 1.46 24.57
CA ILE A 145 -23.13 1.15 25.93
C ILE A 145 -22.16 2.24 26.40
N SER A 146 -22.30 3.46 25.86
CA SER A 146 -21.66 4.67 26.38
C SER A 146 -22.02 4.95 27.86
N ASN A 147 -22.95 4.20 28.47
CA ASN A 147 -23.27 4.30 29.91
C ASN A 147 -23.12 3.01 30.74
N LYS A 148 -22.44 1.97 30.25
CA LYS A 148 -22.16 0.79 31.09
C LYS A 148 -20.73 0.30 30.94
N ARG A 149 -19.83 1.00 31.63
CA ARG A 149 -18.64 0.40 32.25
C ARG A 149 -19.05 -0.68 33.27
N ARG A 150 -19.70 -1.76 32.84
CA ARG A 150 -19.98 -2.94 33.68
C ARG A 150 -19.98 -4.20 32.82
N LYS A 151 -18.90 -4.96 32.98
CA LYS A 151 -18.88 -6.42 32.95
C LYS A 151 -19.36 -7.07 31.64
N VAL A 152 -18.48 -7.11 30.64
CA VAL A 152 -18.29 -8.35 29.88
C VAL A 152 -16.89 -8.88 30.23
N LYS A 153 -16.76 -9.19 31.52
CA LYS A 153 -15.78 -10.16 32.02
C LYS A 153 -16.48 -11.50 31.83
N GLY A 154 -16.36 -12.10 30.66
CA GLY A 154 -17.13 -13.30 30.30
C GLY A 154 -16.68 -13.92 28.98
N ASN A 155 -15.70 -14.80 29.08
CA ASN A 155 -15.42 -15.91 28.16
C ASN A 155 -14.68 -15.66 26.83
N LEU A 156 -13.71 -14.74 26.80
CA LEU A 156 -12.51 -14.93 25.95
C LEU A 156 -11.22 -14.89 26.78
N SER A 157 -11.27 -15.39 28.02
CA SER A 157 -10.07 -15.55 28.82
C SER A 157 -9.21 -16.70 28.30
N SER A 158 -7.97 -16.35 27.97
CA SER A 158 -6.77 -16.98 28.53
C SER A 158 -6.37 -18.37 28.02
N ASN A 159 -6.19 -18.56 26.71
CA ASN A 159 -5.34 -19.69 26.29
C ASN A 159 -4.62 -19.66 24.94
N ASN A 160 -4.59 -18.54 24.21
CA ASN A 160 -3.73 -18.45 23.04
C ASN A 160 -2.70 -17.37 23.32
N SER A 161 -1.41 -17.73 23.30
CA SER A 161 -0.34 -16.82 22.91
C SER A 161 -0.91 -15.89 21.84
N LYS A 162 -1.13 -14.59 22.15
CA LYS A 162 -1.82 -13.66 21.23
C LYS A 162 -1.12 -13.80 19.88
N GLU A 163 -1.78 -14.51 18.98
CA GLU A 163 -1.20 -14.81 17.69
C GLU A 163 -1.07 -13.46 17.02
N LYS A 164 0.14 -13.02 16.75
CA LYS A 164 0.38 -11.70 16.20
C LYS A 164 -0.11 -11.71 14.75
N PHE A 165 -1.27 -11.14 14.52
CA PHE A 165 -1.92 -11.08 13.21
C PHE A 165 -1.05 -10.33 12.18
N HIS A 166 -0.26 -9.35 12.61
CA HIS A 166 0.69 -8.59 11.79
C HIS A 166 1.91 -9.43 11.38
N ASP A 167 2.40 -10.32 12.25
CA ASP A 167 3.55 -11.18 11.94
C ASP A 167 3.22 -12.17 10.81
N LYS A 168 1.93 -12.47 10.61
CA LYS A 168 1.44 -13.32 9.51
C LYS A 168 1.20 -12.56 8.20
N GLY A 169 1.33 -11.24 8.21
CA GLY A 169 1.05 -10.39 7.06
C GLY A 169 -0.45 -10.15 6.80
N PRO A 170 -0.77 -9.41 5.72
CA PRO A 170 -2.14 -9.04 5.38
C PRO A 170 -2.95 -10.26 4.94
N ARG A 171 -4.26 -10.25 5.23
CA ARG A 171 -5.22 -11.28 4.80
C ARG A 171 -6.25 -10.74 3.82
N PRO A 172 -6.76 -11.59 2.92
CA PRO A 172 -7.90 -11.24 2.08
C PRO A 172 -9.12 -10.81 2.90
N PHE A 173 -9.87 -9.83 2.40
CA PHE A 173 -11.13 -9.38 2.97
C PHE A 173 -12.17 -9.14 1.89
N ASP A 174 -13.44 -9.25 2.26
CA ASP A 174 -14.57 -9.01 1.37
C ASP A 174 -14.90 -7.51 1.30
N HIS A 175 -15.41 -7.06 0.14
CA HIS A 175 -15.80 -5.68 -0.10
C HIS A 175 -16.69 -5.10 1.01
N GLN A 176 -17.73 -5.84 1.41
CA GLN A 176 -18.70 -5.40 2.42
C GLN A 176 -18.06 -5.15 3.79
N ARG A 177 -17.10 -5.98 4.19
CA ARG A 177 -16.40 -5.80 5.47
C ARG A 177 -15.65 -4.48 5.51
N ALA A 178 -14.88 -4.18 4.47
CA ALA A 178 -14.16 -2.90 4.39
C ALA A 178 -15.10 -1.70 4.31
N LEU A 179 -16.25 -1.82 3.61
CA LEU A 179 -17.28 -0.79 3.58
C LEU A 179 -17.80 -0.47 4.98
N PHE A 180 -18.14 -1.47 5.80
CA PHE A 180 -18.63 -1.22 7.15
C PHE A 180 -17.59 -0.54 8.05
N ILE A 181 -16.33 -0.97 7.97
CA ILE A 181 -15.22 -0.35 8.71
C ILE A 181 -15.01 1.10 8.25
N PHE A 182 -15.08 1.33 6.94
CA PHE A 182 -14.99 2.66 6.33
C PHE A 182 -16.11 3.58 6.85
N LEU A 183 -17.37 3.14 6.79
CA LEU A 183 -18.51 3.91 7.28
C LEU A 183 -18.39 4.20 8.78
N PHE A 184 -17.90 3.23 9.56
CA PHE A 184 -17.62 3.44 10.97
C PHE A 184 -16.61 4.58 11.16
N PHE A 185 -15.50 4.59 10.44
CA PHE A 185 -14.51 5.66 10.60
C PHE A 185 -15.03 7.02 10.15
N CYS A 186 -15.71 7.10 9.01
CA CYS A 186 -16.33 8.36 8.55
C CYS A 186 -17.28 8.92 9.63
N LYS A 187 -18.16 8.09 10.20
CA LYS A 187 -19.10 8.50 11.25
C LYS A 187 -18.43 8.95 12.55
N ASN A 188 -17.26 8.40 12.89
CA ASN A 188 -16.61 8.67 14.18
C ASN A 188 -15.57 9.80 14.14
N PHE A 189 -15.05 10.12 12.95
CA PHE A 189 -13.95 11.08 12.80
C PHE A 189 -14.27 12.22 11.84
N ASP A 190 -15.48 12.27 11.28
CA ASP A 190 -15.97 13.41 10.53
C ASP A 190 -17.44 13.71 10.90
N GLU A 191 -17.65 14.89 11.49
CA GLU A 191 -18.96 15.41 11.91
C GLU A 191 -19.94 15.54 10.73
N SER A 192 -19.42 15.72 9.51
CA SER A 192 -20.25 15.79 8.30
C SER A 192 -21.05 14.50 8.06
N PHE A 193 -20.61 13.38 8.65
CA PHE A 193 -21.25 12.07 8.57
C PHE A 193 -22.18 11.74 9.76
N GLU A 194 -22.29 12.61 10.78
CA GLU A 194 -23.18 12.37 11.93
C GLU A 194 -24.66 12.44 11.56
N ASN A 195 -25.02 13.35 10.65
CA ASN A 195 -26.40 13.63 10.22
C ASN A 195 -26.73 13.05 8.84
N VAL A 196 -25.82 12.25 8.30
CA VAL A 196 -25.97 11.58 7.03
C VAL A 196 -27.05 10.49 7.17
N GLY A 197 -28.28 10.84 6.78
CA GLY A 197 -29.40 9.92 6.67
C GLY A 197 -29.21 8.90 5.53
N ALA A 198 -30.24 8.09 5.28
CA ALA A 198 -30.23 7.02 4.27
C ALA A 198 -29.94 7.46 2.82
N ASP A 199 -29.89 8.78 2.55
CA ASP A 199 -29.74 9.37 1.22
C ASP A 199 -28.30 9.75 0.85
N PHE A 200 -27.33 9.62 1.76
CA PHE A 200 -25.93 9.89 1.44
C PHE A 200 -25.26 8.65 0.83
N GLN A 201 -25.20 8.64 -0.49
CA GLN A 201 -24.62 7.55 -1.25
C GLN A 201 -23.10 7.75 -1.39
N ILE A 202 -22.33 7.18 -0.47
CA ILE A 202 -20.86 7.16 -0.63
C ILE A 202 -20.50 6.06 -1.62
N ASP A 203 -19.90 6.45 -2.74
CA ASP A 203 -19.37 5.50 -3.71
C ASP A 203 -18.04 4.90 -3.23
N PHE A 204 -18.12 3.99 -2.27
CA PHE A 204 -16.98 3.24 -1.77
C PHE A 204 -16.36 2.35 -2.84
N THR A 205 -17.13 1.88 -3.82
CA THR A 205 -16.64 1.05 -4.92
C THR A 205 -15.64 1.82 -5.78
N SER A 206 -15.93 3.08 -6.09
CA SER A 206 -14.99 3.97 -6.78
C SER A 206 -13.71 4.19 -5.96
N GLN A 207 -13.83 4.37 -4.63
CA GLN A 207 -12.66 4.49 -3.75
C GLN A 207 -11.78 3.23 -3.79
N ILE A 208 -12.37 2.04 -3.68
CA ILE A 208 -11.64 0.77 -3.74
C ILE A 208 -10.97 0.58 -5.11
N THR A 209 -11.68 0.89 -6.20
CA THR A 209 -11.14 0.81 -7.56
C THR A 209 -9.93 1.72 -7.70
N HIS A 210 -10.04 2.96 -7.24
CA HIS A 210 -8.93 3.92 -7.24
C HIS A 210 -7.73 3.41 -6.43
N LEU A 211 -7.95 2.81 -5.26
CA LEU A 211 -6.87 2.22 -4.46
C LEU A 211 -6.19 1.02 -5.13
N VAL A 212 -6.92 0.24 -5.93
CA VAL A 212 -6.34 -0.82 -6.76
C VAL A 212 -5.48 -0.21 -7.88
N ASP A 213 -5.98 0.84 -8.55
CA ASP A 213 -5.26 1.53 -9.61
C ASP A 213 -3.95 2.17 -9.12
N LEU A 214 -3.96 2.72 -7.89
CA LEU A 214 -2.78 3.26 -7.21
C LEU A 214 -1.83 2.18 -6.68
N GLY A 215 -2.19 0.90 -6.76
CA GLY A 215 -1.38 -0.21 -6.25
C GLY A 215 -1.33 -0.31 -4.72
N LEU A 216 -2.27 0.33 -4.01
CA LEU A 216 -2.42 0.25 -2.55
C LEU A 216 -3.27 -0.95 -2.12
N LEU A 217 -4.10 -1.48 -3.03
CA LEU A 217 -4.85 -2.71 -2.87
C LEU A 217 -4.54 -3.69 -4.00
N ARG A 218 -4.71 -4.98 -3.70
CA ARG A 218 -4.67 -6.06 -4.70
C ARG A 218 -5.97 -6.84 -4.68
N ILE A 219 -6.52 -7.14 -5.86
CA ILE A 219 -7.60 -8.12 -6.01
C ILE A 219 -6.99 -9.52 -5.95
N VAL A 220 -7.49 -10.37 -5.06
CA VAL A 220 -6.98 -11.73 -4.83
C VAL A 220 -7.97 -12.83 -5.22
N SER A 221 -9.23 -12.48 -5.44
CA SER A 221 -10.22 -13.39 -6.04
C SER A 221 -9.93 -13.64 -7.51
N ALA A 222 -10.30 -14.82 -8.01
CA ALA A 222 -10.23 -15.12 -9.44
C ALA A 222 -11.16 -14.18 -10.23
N THR A 223 -10.74 -13.77 -11.43
CA THR A 223 -11.56 -12.95 -12.34
C THR A 223 -12.82 -13.66 -12.83
N GLU A 224 -12.85 -14.99 -12.70
CA GLU A 224 -13.98 -15.85 -13.09
C GLU A 224 -15.02 -15.99 -11.97
N ASN A 225 -14.73 -15.48 -10.76
CA ASN A 225 -15.72 -15.46 -9.68
C ASN A 225 -16.82 -14.46 -10.04
N LEU A 226 -18.06 -14.96 -10.07
CA LEU A 226 -19.26 -14.14 -10.23
C LEU A 226 -19.65 -13.37 -8.95
N ASP A 227 -19.02 -13.72 -7.83
CA ASP A 227 -19.17 -13.03 -6.54
C ASP A 227 -18.37 -11.72 -6.47
N LEU A 228 -18.62 -10.93 -5.43
CA LEU A 228 -17.84 -9.73 -5.15
C LEU A 228 -16.35 -10.08 -4.95
N PRO A 229 -15.42 -9.30 -5.51
CA PRO A 229 -14.00 -9.57 -5.40
C PRO A 229 -13.51 -9.49 -3.96
N GLN A 230 -12.47 -10.29 -3.67
CA GLN A 230 -11.72 -10.21 -2.44
C GLN A 230 -10.49 -9.34 -2.64
N TYR A 231 -10.15 -8.58 -1.62
CA TYR A 231 -9.07 -7.59 -1.66
C TYR A 231 -8.03 -7.87 -0.59
N LEU A 232 -6.82 -7.37 -0.80
CA LEU A 232 -5.69 -7.46 0.11
C LEU A 232 -5.03 -6.08 0.20
N SER A 233 -4.82 -5.57 1.41
CA SER A 233 -4.09 -4.31 1.61
C SER A 233 -2.59 -4.52 1.42
N LEU A 234 -1.98 -3.63 0.63
CA LEU A 234 -0.53 -3.56 0.41
C LEU A 234 0.11 -2.41 1.19
N CYS A 235 -0.67 -1.68 2.00
CA CYS A 235 -0.19 -0.56 2.79
C CYS A 235 0.65 -1.04 3.97
N ASP A 236 1.71 -0.30 4.27
CA ASP A 236 2.52 -0.49 5.47
C ASP A 236 1.85 0.15 6.70
N LEU A 237 2.23 -0.33 7.89
CA LEU A 237 1.71 0.18 9.15
C LEU A 237 2.01 1.68 9.33
N ASP A 238 3.26 2.09 9.12
CA ASP A 238 3.69 3.47 9.31
C ASP A 238 3.02 4.43 8.33
N PHE A 239 2.81 3.99 7.08
CA PHE A 239 2.04 4.74 6.09
C PHE A 239 0.60 4.94 6.57
N THR A 240 -0.06 3.86 6.98
CA THR A 240 -1.47 3.90 7.42
C THR A 240 -1.63 4.77 8.67
N LYS A 241 -0.68 4.74 9.62
CA LYS A 241 -0.69 5.61 10.81
C LYS A 241 -0.65 7.09 10.43
N LYS A 242 0.23 7.47 9.50
CA LYS A 242 0.30 8.86 9.01
C LYS A 242 -1.00 9.28 8.34
N VAL A 243 -1.60 8.41 7.53
CA VAL A 243 -2.90 8.68 6.90
C VAL A 243 -3.99 8.84 7.95
N ALA A 244 -4.04 8.00 8.98
CA ALA A 244 -4.99 8.14 10.10
C ALA A 244 -4.85 9.49 10.81
N HIS A 245 -3.61 9.89 11.16
CA HIS A 245 -3.37 11.20 11.77
C HIS A 245 -3.74 12.38 10.87
N SER A 246 -3.62 12.26 9.54
CA SER A 246 -4.06 13.30 8.60
C SER A 246 -5.58 13.43 8.44
N ILE A 247 -6.35 12.48 8.99
CA ILE A 247 -7.82 12.56 9.08
C ILE A 247 -8.21 13.32 10.34
N SER A 248 -7.63 12.94 11.48
CA SER A 248 -7.86 13.58 12.77
C SER A 248 -6.71 13.28 13.73
N ASP A 249 -6.31 14.28 14.53
CA ASP A 249 -5.26 14.13 15.56
C ASP A 249 -5.61 13.05 16.60
N GLU A 250 -6.91 12.80 16.82
CA GLU A 250 -7.40 11.79 17.76
C GLU A 250 -7.42 10.38 17.17
N PHE A 251 -7.28 10.24 15.84
CA PHE A 251 -7.35 8.96 15.15
C PHE A 251 -6.04 8.17 15.31
N LYS A 252 -5.91 7.51 16.45
CA LYS A 252 -4.83 6.55 16.74
C LYS A 252 -5.17 5.17 16.17
N LEU A 253 -4.55 4.80 15.05
CA LEU A 253 -4.80 3.54 14.35
C LEU A 253 -4.66 2.31 15.27
N GLU A 254 -3.68 2.32 16.17
CA GLU A 254 -3.37 1.22 17.08
C GLU A 254 -4.54 0.81 17.96
N ASN A 255 -5.44 1.75 18.29
CA ASN A 255 -6.64 1.47 19.08
C ASN A 255 -7.65 0.59 18.34
N TYR A 256 -7.50 0.44 17.03
CA TYR A 256 -8.37 -0.33 16.15
C TYR A 256 -7.67 -1.57 15.60
N LEU A 257 -6.46 -1.91 16.06
CA LEU A 257 -5.71 -3.08 15.60
C LEU A 257 -5.64 -4.15 16.68
N TRP A 258 -6.00 -5.39 16.32
CA TRP A 258 -6.10 -6.53 17.24
C TRP A 258 -4.85 -6.77 18.08
N ASP A 259 -3.67 -6.64 17.47
CA ASP A 259 -2.39 -6.95 18.13
C ASP A 259 -1.90 -5.85 19.09
N PHE A 260 -2.40 -4.62 18.95
CA PHE A 260 -1.86 -3.45 19.64
C PHE A 260 -2.71 -3.03 20.84
N VAL A 261 -3.94 -3.54 20.94
CA VAL A 261 -4.83 -3.27 22.05
C VAL A 261 -4.51 -4.21 23.21
N ASN A 262 -4.00 -3.64 24.30
CA ASN A 262 -3.90 -4.31 25.59
C ASN A 262 -5.30 -4.42 26.22
N ASP A 263 -5.59 -5.58 26.82
CA ASP A 263 -6.84 -5.79 27.58
C ASP A 263 -6.76 -5.22 28.99
#